data_AF-A0A7J2HTL9-F1
#
_entry.id   AF-A0A7J2HTL9-F1
#
_cell.length_a   1.000
_cell.length_b   1.000
_cell.length_c   1.000
_cell.angle_alpha   90.00
_cell.angle_beta   90.00
_cell.angle_gamma   90.00
#
_symmetry.space_group_name_H-M   'P 1'
#
loop_
_entity.id
_entity.type
_entity.pdbx_description
1 polymer ?
#
loop_
_entity_poly.entity_id
_entity_poly.type
_entity_poly.pdbx_seq_one_letter_code
_entity_poly.pdbx_strand_id
1 'polypeptide(L)'
;MSLPDAAFLALQRIDVLAGLIAAAAIAAFFILRRRRRAGAKSSGSEELIRMVKEDMERDRKPNSVGKGLGEEDLPGIEARVLDALRGSGVLKPIPMPASREGGDYPEVVGVSWKQAREAIEKLIEKGLAFETEHEFSAVSCPICGSCSQIALLSCRNCGSFKVEEVKYYKHSCGFIGPESSFRSGGRLVCPQCKLEDGIEVYYRRYRCGDCGAEFEEPNIAFKCGSCGSLYDERTMEIKPFRRVESSREMLDEYERVRRGLEAEIEKLRAEGYVVERGASLAGESGVVHQFDAVAKKGDEKIALTVSFGEPVTQSLIRLGIAKSDLKLREIILVIGRKADPTEKDFAKSLGIRIVEALE
;
A
#
# COMPACT_ATOMS: atom_id res chain seq x y z
N MET A 1 15.12 -49.67 20.32
CA MET A 1 14.71 -48.68 19.31
C MET A 1 13.58 -49.28 18.53
N SER A 2 12.36 -48.84 18.84
CA SER A 2 11.12 -49.39 18.27
C SER A 2 10.90 -48.86 16.86
N LEU A 3 10.35 -49.71 15.98
CA LEU A 3 10.01 -49.44 14.59
C LEU A 3 9.16 -48.17 14.28
N PRO A 4 8.42 -47.51 15.20
CA PRO A 4 7.67 -46.28 14.89
C PRO A 4 8.55 -45.05 14.59
N ASP A 5 9.78 -44.99 15.12
CA ASP A 5 10.59 -43.76 15.03
C ASP A 5 11.23 -43.57 13.64
N ALA A 6 11.49 -44.67 12.92
CA ALA A 6 12.05 -44.63 11.57
C ALA A 6 11.00 -44.21 10.51
N ALA A 7 9.72 -44.52 10.73
CA ALA A 7 8.63 -44.14 9.84
C ALA A 7 8.31 -42.64 9.93
N PHE A 8 8.39 -42.06 11.13
CA PHE A 8 8.15 -40.62 11.34
C PHE A 8 9.25 -39.75 10.72
N LEU A 9 10.51 -40.17 10.81
CA LEU A 9 11.66 -39.53 10.14
C LEU A 9 11.62 -39.66 8.62
N ALA A 10 11.03 -40.74 8.08
CA ALA A 10 10.83 -40.91 6.64
C ALA A 10 9.72 -40.01 6.09
N LEU A 11 8.62 -39.82 6.83
CA LEU A 11 7.51 -38.93 6.46
C LEU A 11 7.94 -37.45 6.46
N GLN A 12 8.71 -37.00 7.44
CA GLN A 12 9.26 -35.63 7.45
C GLN A 12 10.19 -35.33 6.26
N ARG A 13 10.88 -36.34 5.71
CA ARG A 13 11.71 -36.17 4.50
C ARG A 13 10.88 -36.06 3.23
N ILE A 14 9.70 -36.68 3.18
CA ILE A 14 8.79 -36.63 2.02
C ILE A 14 8.13 -35.24 1.90
N ASP A 15 7.74 -34.60 3.01
CA ASP A 15 7.16 -33.24 2.98
C ASP A 15 8.19 -32.17 2.56
N VAL A 16 9.45 -32.33 2.98
CA VAL A 16 10.56 -31.45 2.53
C VAL A 16 10.85 -31.68 1.04
N LEU A 17 10.81 -32.93 0.55
CA LEU A 17 10.97 -33.25 -0.87
C LEU A 17 9.79 -32.76 -1.72
N ALA A 18 8.56 -32.83 -1.22
CA ALA A 18 7.36 -32.31 -1.88
C ALA A 18 7.41 -30.77 -2.00
N GLY A 19 7.88 -30.08 -0.95
CA GLY A 19 8.13 -28.63 -0.98
C GLY A 19 9.20 -28.22 -1.99
N LEU A 20 10.29 -29.00 -2.11
CA LEU A 20 11.35 -28.74 -3.09
C LEU A 20 10.91 -29.00 -4.53
N ILE A 21 10.08 -30.02 -4.78
CA ILE A 21 9.51 -30.29 -6.11
C ILE A 21 8.51 -29.20 -6.51
N ALA A 22 7.69 -28.71 -5.58
CA ALA A 22 6.79 -27.58 -5.81
C ALA A 22 7.57 -26.28 -6.11
N ALA A 23 8.64 -26.00 -5.37
CA ALA A 23 9.51 -24.85 -5.63
C ALA A 23 10.23 -24.96 -6.99
N ALA A 24 10.68 -26.15 -7.39
CA ALA A 24 11.28 -26.39 -8.69
C ALA A 24 10.27 -26.26 -9.84
N ALA A 25 9.02 -26.71 -9.65
CA ALA A 25 7.94 -26.55 -10.63
C ALA A 25 7.52 -25.09 -10.77
N ILE A 26 7.46 -24.32 -9.68
CA ILE A 26 7.19 -22.89 -9.69
C ILE A 26 8.34 -22.14 -10.37
N ALA A 27 9.60 -22.46 -10.04
CA ALA A 27 10.76 -21.88 -10.69
C ALA A 27 10.80 -22.21 -12.20
N ALA A 28 10.51 -23.46 -12.58
CA ALA A 28 10.40 -23.87 -13.98
C ALA A 28 9.23 -23.17 -14.70
N PHE A 29 8.09 -22.97 -14.04
CA PHE A 29 6.96 -22.20 -14.56
C PHE A 29 7.32 -20.72 -14.74
N PHE A 30 8.04 -20.11 -13.79
CA PHE A 30 8.55 -18.75 -13.94
C PHE A 30 9.60 -18.65 -15.04
N ILE A 31 10.50 -19.63 -15.19
CA ILE A 31 11.50 -19.68 -16.28
C ILE A 31 10.84 -19.88 -17.64
N LEU A 32 9.83 -20.75 -17.74
CA LEU A 32 9.04 -20.96 -18.97
C LEU A 32 8.16 -19.75 -19.30
N ARG A 33 7.59 -19.06 -18.30
CA ARG A 33 6.88 -17.78 -18.46
C ARG A 33 7.83 -16.65 -18.87
N ARG A 34 9.06 -16.64 -18.35
CA ARG A 34 10.13 -15.69 -18.74
C ARG A 34 10.62 -15.98 -20.17
N ARG A 35 10.74 -17.25 -20.57
CA ARG A 35 11.05 -17.66 -21.96
C ARG A 35 9.89 -17.37 -22.93
N ARG A 36 8.63 -17.55 -22.53
CA ARG A 36 7.46 -17.13 -23.34
C ARG A 36 7.35 -15.61 -23.46
N ARG A 37 7.67 -14.84 -22.41
CA ARG A 37 7.83 -13.36 -22.48
C ARG A 37 8.99 -12.94 -23.38
N ALA A 38 10.11 -13.68 -23.38
CA ALA A 38 11.23 -13.43 -24.28
C ALA A 38 10.99 -13.84 -25.75
N GLY A 39 10.00 -14.72 -26.00
CA GLY A 39 9.58 -15.11 -27.36
C GLY A 39 8.55 -14.18 -27.99
N ALA A 40 7.89 -13.32 -27.21
CA ALA A 40 7.01 -12.25 -27.68
C ALA A 40 7.75 -10.91 -27.70
N LYS A 41 8.90 -10.85 -28.38
CA LYS A 41 9.71 -9.64 -28.55
C LYS A 41 9.20 -8.83 -29.75
N SER A 42 8.51 -7.73 -29.49
CA SER A 42 8.48 -6.59 -30.43
C SER A 42 9.61 -5.63 -30.03
N SER A 43 10.59 -5.50 -30.92
CA SER A 43 11.87 -4.80 -30.74
C SER A 43 11.79 -3.38 -30.17
N GLY A 44 10.67 -2.66 -30.32
CA GLY A 44 10.56 -1.26 -29.90
C GLY A 44 10.52 -1.01 -28.38
N SER A 45 10.11 -1.98 -27.56
CA SER A 45 9.93 -1.77 -26.10
C SER A 45 11.25 -1.84 -25.30
N GLU A 46 12.17 -2.74 -25.67
CA GLU A 46 13.50 -2.82 -25.04
C GLU A 46 14.38 -1.62 -25.41
N GLU A 47 14.22 -1.08 -26.62
CA GLU A 47 14.95 0.08 -27.12
C GLU A 47 14.52 1.37 -26.42
N LEU A 48 13.22 1.55 -26.18
CA LEU A 48 12.68 2.64 -25.35
C LEU A 48 13.18 2.59 -23.90
N ILE A 49 13.19 1.42 -23.27
CA ILE A 49 13.67 1.27 -21.88
C ILE A 49 15.16 1.60 -21.76
N ARG A 50 15.95 1.23 -22.79
CA ARG A 50 17.39 1.49 -22.82
C ARG A 50 17.69 2.98 -23.07
N MET A 51 16.97 3.61 -24.00
CA MET A 51 17.07 5.06 -24.25
C MET A 51 16.71 5.89 -23.01
N VAL A 52 15.66 5.50 -22.28
CA VAL A 52 15.26 6.18 -21.03
C VAL A 52 16.34 6.08 -19.94
N LYS A 53 17.06 4.94 -19.86
CA LYS A 53 18.18 4.79 -18.90
C LYS A 53 19.38 5.64 -19.28
N GLU A 54 19.72 5.71 -20.56
CA GLU A 54 20.88 6.46 -21.08
C GLU A 54 20.67 8.00 -21.04
N ASP A 55 19.42 8.48 -21.00
CA ASP A 55 19.10 9.90 -20.79
C ASP A 55 19.02 10.29 -19.30
N MET A 56 18.57 9.39 -18.43
CA MET A 56 18.52 9.63 -16.97
C MET A 56 19.91 9.80 -16.33
N GLU A 57 20.96 9.21 -16.90
CA GLU A 57 22.33 9.37 -16.39
C GLU A 57 22.99 10.70 -16.78
N ARG A 58 22.44 11.42 -17.78
CA ARG A 58 23.00 12.69 -18.27
C ARG A 58 22.47 13.94 -17.57
N ASP A 59 21.24 13.91 -17.03
CA ASP A 59 20.57 15.10 -16.47
C ASP A 59 20.48 15.14 -14.94
N ARG A 60 21.50 14.64 -14.24
CA ARG A 60 21.54 14.69 -12.76
C ARG A 60 22.04 16.05 -12.26
N LYS A 61 21.14 17.05 -12.26
CA LYS A 61 21.21 18.17 -11.29
C LYS A 61 19.94 18.15 -10.42
N PRO A 62 20.05 17.98 -9.10
CA PRO A 62 18.89 18.00 -8.23
C PRO A 62 18.39 19.43 -8.09
N ASN A 63 17.21 19.71 -8.66
CA ASN A 63 16.43 20.90 -8.28
C ASN A 63 15.60 20.55 -7.05
N SER A 64 16.06 21.00 -5.89
CA SER A 64 15.35 20.96 -4.62
C SER A 64 14.42 22.17 -4.51
N VAL A 65 13.12 21.98 -4.79
CA VAL A 65 12.08 22.91 -4.34
C VAL A 65 10.85 22.12 -3.90
N GLY A 66 10.65 22.08 -2.59
CA GLY A 66 9.51 21.50 -1.90
C GLY A 66 9.67 21.80 -0.41
N LYS A 67 9.36 23.05 -0.05
CA LYS A 67 9.50 23.63 1.29
C LYS A 67 8.58 22.91 2.28
N GLY A 68 9.12 22.64 3.47
CA GLY A 68 8.59 21.69 4.45
C GLY A 68 7.16 21.93 4.94
N LEU A 69 6.43 20.82 5.03
CA LEU A 69 5.51 20.56 6.14
C LEU A 69 6.38 19.87 7.20
N GLY A 70 6.30 20.32 8.45
CA GLY A 70 7.10 19.75 9.53
C GLY A 70 6.97 18.24 9.57
N GLU A 71 8.08 17.53 9.78
CA GLU A 71 8.05 16.12 10.17
C GLU A 71 7.32 16.05 11.53
N GLU A 72 6.00 15.96 11.50
CA GLU A 72 5.21 15.56 12.65
C GLU A 72 5.59 14.11 13.00
N ASP A 73 5.84 13.86 14.29
CA ASP A 73 6.17 12.52 14.75
C ASP A 73 5.03 11.54 14.42
N LEU A 74 5.40 10.37 13.91
CA LEU A 74 4.49 9.30 13.48
C LEU A 74 3.40 8.93 14.50
N PRO A 75 3.62 8.99 15.84
CA PRO A 75 2.55 8.83 16.83
C PRO A 75 1.44 9.88 16.76
N GLY A 76 1.76 11.13 16.42
CA GLY A 76 0.75 12.20 16.24
C GLY A 76 -0.12 11.97 15.00
N ILE A 77 0.47 11.40 13.95
CA ILE A 77 -0.25 11.03 12.73
C ILE A 77 -1.17 9.84 12.98
N GLU A 78 -0.70 8.82 13.69
CA GLU A 78 -1.52 7.65 14.06
C GLU A 78 -2.75 8.07 14.87
N ALA A 79 -2.60 9.01 15.82
CA ALA A 79 -3.71 9.57 16.58
C ALA A 79 -4.76 10.24 15.69
N ARG A 80 -4.35 11.01 14.68
CA ARG A 80 -5.28 11.66 13.74
C ARG A 80 -6.04 10.66 12.87
N VAL A 81 -5.36 9.61 12.41
CA VAL A 81 -6.00 8.51 11.66
C VAL A 81 -7.01 7.78 12.54
N LEU A 82 -6.66 7.51 13.80
CA LEU A 82 -7.57 6.92 14.78
C LEU A 82 -8.79 7.81 15.03
N ASP A 83 -8.60 9.12 15.25
CA ASP A 83 -9.70 10.06 15.47
C ASP A 83 -10.64 10.13 14.25
N ALA A 84 -10.08 10.13 13.04
CA ALA A 84 -10.87 10.05 11.81
C ALA A 84 -11.70 8.77 11.77
N LEU A 85 -11.08 7.60 12.01
CA LEU A 85 -11.78 6.31 12.07
C LEU A 85 -12.85 6.26 13.16
N ARG A 86 -12.66 6.90 14.32
CA ARG A 86 -13.68 6.97 15.38
C ARG A 86 -14.88 7.80 14.96
N GLY A 87 -14.62 8.95 14.34
CA GLY A 87 -15.66 9.87 13.87
C GLY A 87 -16.52 9.26 12.77
N SER A 88 -15.88 8.77 11.70
CA SER A 88 -16.58 8.28 10.51
C SER A 88 -16.89 6.77 10.53
N GLY A 89 -16.14 5.98 11.30
CA GLY A 89 -16.15 4.50 11.25
C GLY A 89 -15.41 3.93 10.02
N VAL A 90 -15.03 4.78 9.07
CA VAL A 90 -14.51 4.38 7.77
C VAL A 90 -13.62 5.47 7.17
N LEU A 91 -12.49 5.09 6.59
CA LEU A 91 -11.70 5.96 5.72
C LEU A 91 -11.90 5.51 4.28
N LYS A 92 -12.55 6.37 3.49
CA LYS A 92 -12.81 6.08 2.08
C LYS A 92 -11.81 6.84 1.20
N PRO A 93 -10.91 6.14 0.48
CA PRO A 93 -9.99 6.83 -0.41
C PRO A 93 -10.74 7.45 -1.58
N ILE A 94 -10.31 8.65 -1.99
CA ILE A 94 -10.77 9.30 -3.22
C ILE A 94 -9.60 9.48 -4.20
N PRO A 95 -9.83 9.42 -5.53
CA PRO A 95 -8.78 9.70 -6.50
C PRO A 95 -8.32 11.15 -6.41
N MET A 96 -7.01 11.38 -6.42
CA MET A 96 -6.43 12.73 -6.43
C MET A 96 -5.71 12.99 -7.76
N PRO A 97 -6.30 13.77 -8.69
CA PRO A 97 -5.69 14.04 -9.99
C PRO A 97 -4.31 14.68 -9.86
N ALA A 98 -3.38 14.26 -10.73
CA ALA A 98 -1.99 14.75 -10.78
C ALA A 98 -1.16 14.60 -9.49
N SER A 99 -1.68 13.93 -8.45
CA SER A 99 -0.95 13.61 -7.23
C SER A 99 0.10 12.53 -7.47
N ARG A 100 1.24 12.65 -6.76
CA ARG A 100 2.24 11.58 -6.75
C ARG A 100 1.69 10.30 -6.11
N GLU A 101 0.82 10.43 -5.12
CA GLU A 101 0.28 9.36 -4.30
C GLU A 101 -0.93 8.68 -4.95
N GLY A 102 -1.69 9.42 -5.76
CA GLY A 102 -2.80 8.95 -6.59
C GLY A 102 -4.18 8.96 -5.92
N GLY A 103 -4.21 9.09 -4.60
CA GLY A 103 -5.43 9.18 -3.82
C GLY A 103 -5.19 9.90 -2.50
N ASP A 104 -6.30 10.22 -1.84
CA ASP A 104 -6.31 10.88 -0.54
C ASP A 104 -7.39 10.27 0.37
N TYR A 105 -7.24 10.42 1.69
CA TYR A 105 -8.27 10.13 2.69
C TYR A 105 -8.79 11.47 3.25
N PRO A 106 -9.90 12.02 2.72
CA PRO A 106 -10.40 13.34 3.11
C PRO A 106 -10.68 13.50 4.60
N GLU A 107 -10.98 12.41 5.28
CA GLU A 107 -11.24 12.34 6.71
C GLU A 107 -9.97 12.59 7.55
N VAL A 108 -8.79 12.29 7.00
CA VAL A 108 -7.48 12.49 7.66
C VAL A 108 -6.88 13.83 7.21
N VAL A 109 -7.49 14.91 7.68
CA VAL A 109 -7.09 16.29 7.30
C VAL A 109 -5.62 16.53 7.61
N GLY A 110 -4.89 17.18 6.70
CA GLY A 110 -3.55 17.73 6.94
C GLY A 110 -2.42 16.72 7.11
N VAL A 111 -2.64 15.48 6.67
CA VAL A 111 -1.65 14.40 6.64
C VAL A 111 -1.46 13.96 5.19
N SER A 112 -0.23 13.73 4.74
CA SER A 112 -0.02 13.20 3.38
C SER A 112 -0.52 11.76 3.28
N TRP A 113 -0.99 11.34 2.10
CA TRP A 113 -1.41 9.95 1.86
C TRP A 113 -0.36 8.93 2.30
N LYS A 114 0.92 9.19 2.05
CA LYS A 114 2.01 8.29 2.44
C LYS A 114 2.02 8.09 3.97
N GLN A 115 1.98 9.17 4.73
CA GLN A 115 1.99 9.11 6.19
C GLN A 115 0.71 8.49 6.76
N ALA A 116 -0.46 8.87 6.21
CA ALA A 116 -1.74 8.27 6.59
C ALA A 116 -1.72 6.76 6.33
N ARG A 117 -1.15 6.33 5.19
CA ARG A 117 -1.04 4.93 4.82
C ARG A 117 -0.12 4.14 5.76
N GLU A 118 1.04 4.68 6.10
CA GLU A 118 1.95 4.08 7.08
C GLU A 118 1.29 3.93 8.46
N ALA A 119 0.51 4.92 8.89
CA ALA A 119 -0.27 4.83 10.14
C ALA A 119 -1.38 3.78 10.06
N ILE A 120 -2.14 3.75 8.97
CA ILE A 120 -3.19 2.74 8.71
C ILE A 120 -2.60 1.33 8.74
N GLU A 121 -1.45 1.10 8.11
CA GLU A 121 -0.79 -0.21 8.11
C GLU A 121 -0.46 -0.68 9.52
N LYS A 122 0.04 0.21 10.38
CA LYS A 122 0.25 -0.11 11.80
C LYS A 122 -1.04 -0.43 12.54
N LEU A 123 -2.13 0.28 12.25
CA LEU A 123 -3.43 -0.02 12.85
C LEU A 123 -3.93 -1.39 12.41
N ILE A 124 -3.71 -1.76 11.14
CA ILE A 124 -4.03 -3.10 10.63
C ILE A 124 -3.18 -4.18 11.31
N GLU A 125 -1.87 -3.95 11.47
CA GLU A 125 -0.96 -4.85 12.19
C GLU A 125 -1.37 -5.04 13.66
N LYS A 126 -1.89 -3.99 14.30
CA LYS A 126 -2.46 -4.04 15.66
C LYS A 126 -3.87 -4.64 15.71
N GLY A 127 -4.45 -5.00 14.57
CA GLY A 127 -5.83 -5.47 14.46
C GLY A 127 -6.89 -4.39 14.69
N LEU A 128 -6.51 -3.13 14.77
CA LEU A 128 -7.40 -1.99 15.04
C LEU A 128 -8.14 -1.47 13.80
N ALA A 129 -7.72 -1.88 12.61
CA ALA A 129 -8.36 -1.54 11.37
C ALA A 129 -8.22 -2.69 10.38
N PHE A 130 -9.04 -2.71 9.34
CA PHE A 130 -8.94 -3.70 8.28
C PHE A 130 -9.31 -3.08 6.94
N GLU A 131 -8.68 -3.57 5.87
CA GLU A 131 -9.06 -3.20 4.51
C GLU A 131 -10.29 -4.00 4.07
N THR A 132 -11.23 -3.31 3.45
CA THR A 132 -12.45 -3.92 2.92
C THR A 132 -12.50 -3.78 1.40
N GLU A 133 -13.39 -2.92 0.91
CA GLU A 133 -13.72 -2.76 -0.49
C GLU A 133 -12.57 -2.15 -1.30
N HIS A 134 -12.39 -2.65 -2.52
CA HIS A 134 -11.55 -2.01 -3.52
C HIS A 134 -12.36 -0.88 -4.17
N GLU A 135 -12.01 0.37 -3.85
CA GLU A 135 -12.74 1.55 -4.33
C GLU A 135 -12.31 1.94 -5.74
N PHE A 136 -11.00 2.02 -5.99
CA PHE A 136 -10.46 2.26 -7.33
C PHE A 136 -9.00 1.81 -7.45
N SER A 137 -8.51 1.78 -8.68
CA SER A 137 -7.10 1.56 -9.00
C SER A 137 -6.56 2.74 -9.79
N ALA A 138 -5.33 3.16 -9.48
CA ALA A 138 -4.61 4.14 -10.28
C ALA A 138 -3.46 3.48 -11.04
N VAL A 139 -3.23 3.97 -12.25
CA VAL A 139 -1.97 3.70 -12.96
C VAL A 139 -0.83 4.35 -12.18
N SER A 140 0.28 3.64 -12.03
CA SER A 140 1.46 4.10 -11.33
C SER A 140 2.72 3.82 -12.14
N CYS A 141 3.70 4.70 -11.97
CA CYS A 141 5.00 4.63 -12.60
C CYS A 141 5.78 3.41 -12.07
N PRO A 142 6.23 2.49 -12.94
CA PRO A 142 6.97 1.30 -12.52
C PRO A 142 8.38 1.61 -11.97
N ILE A 143 8.84 2.86 -12.11
CA ILE A 143 10.17 3.29 -11.66
C ILE A 143 10.12 3.95 -10.28
N CYS A 144 9.13 4.80 -10.02
CA CYS A 144 9.08 5.60 -8.79
C CYS A 144 7.77 5.49 -7.98
N GLY A 145 6.83 4.64 -8.42
CA GLY A 145 5.53 4.42 -7.78
C GLY A 145 4.55 5.58 -7.86
N SER A 146 4.90 6.65 -8.59
CA SER A 146 4.04 7.84 -8.70
C SER A 146 2.82 7.59 -9.56
N CYS A 147 1.66 8.08 -9.13
CA CYS A 147 0.41 8.12 -9.90
C CYS A 147 0.19 9.44 -10.67
N SER A 148 1.21 10.32 -10.69
CA SER A 148 1.17 11.55 -11.47
C SER A 148 1.74 11.26 -12.85
N GLN A 149 0.87 11.07 -13.84
CA GLN A 149 1.28 10.88 -15.23
C GLN A 149 0.34 11.56 -16.22
N ILE A 150 0.90 11.86 -17.39
CA ILE A 150 0.15 12.29 -18.56
C ILE A 150 0.08 11.10 -19.52
N ALA A 151 -1.13 10.76 -19.97
CA ALA A 151 -1.32 9.79 -21.05
C ALA A 151 -1.01 10.45 -22.41
N LEU A 152 -0.23 9.76 -23.24
CA LEU A 152 0.22 10.18 -24.56
C LEU A 152 -0.21 9.13 -25.59
N LEU A 153 -0.66 9.58 -26.74
CA LEU A 153 -0.92 8.69 -27.88
C LEU A 153 0.38 8.49 -28.67
N SER A 154 0.69 7.25 -29.04
CA SER A 154 1.89 6.91 -29.81
C SER A 154 1.57 6.06 -31.03
N CYS A 155 2.37 6.23 -32.07
CA CYS A 155 2.24 5.53 -33.34
C CYS A 155 2.58 4.04 -33.18
N ARG A 156 1.69 3.16 -33.63
CA ARG A 156 1.92 1.70 -33.61
C ARG A 156 3.10 1.23 -34.47
N ASN A 157 3.45 2.02 -35.50
CA ASN A 157 4.50 1.66 -36.46
C ASN A 157 5.90 2.14 -36.06
N CYS A 158 6.02 3.36 -35.51
CA CYS A 158 7.32 3.97 -35.24
C CYS A 158 7.51 4.52 -33.81
N GLY A 159 6.48 4.45 -32.95
CA GLY A 159 6.55 4.95 -31.57
C GLY A 159 6.46 6.46 -31.40
N SER A 160 6.39 7.25 -32.49
CA SER A 160 6.23 8.71 -32.42
C SER A 160 4.97 9.13 -31.65
N PHE A 161 5.07 10.18 -30.84
CA PHE A 161 3.95 10.82 -30.15
C PHE A 161 3.20 11.86 -31.01
N LYS A 162 3.64 12.09 -32.26
CA LYS A 162 2.97 13.01 -33.19
C LYS A 162 1.83 12.29 -33.90
N VAL A 163 0.79 11.97 -33.14
CA VAL A 163 -0.41 11.29 -33.64
C VAL A 163 -1.57 12.28 -33.71
N GLU A 164 -2.21 12.36 -34.88
CA GLU A 164 -3.41 13.16 -35.11
C GLU A 164 -4.64 12.27 -35.31
N GLU A 165 -5.79 12.66 -34.76
CA GLU A 165 -7.09 12.06 -35.11
C GLU A 165 -7.60 12.70 -36.40
N VAL A 166 -7.86 11.87 -37.42
CA VAL A 166 -8.44 12.25 -38.70
C VAL A 166 -9.86 11.68 -38.81
N LYS A 167 -10.84 12.57 -38.95
CA LYS A 167 -12.23 12.20 -39.17
C LYS A 167 -12.48 11.97 -40.67
N TYR A 168 -13.15 10.88 -40.99
CA TYR A 168 -13.64 10.61 -42.33
C TYR A 168 -15.14 10.86 -42.37
N TYR A 169 -15.57 11.57 -43.40
CA TYR A 169 -16.97 11.89 -43.65
C TYR A 169 -17.49 11.07 -44.83
N LYS A 170 -18.77 10.75 -44.78
CA LYS A 170 -19.52 10.16 -45.87
C LYS A 170 -20.63 11.12 -46.27
N HIS A 171 -20.78 11.35 -47.56
CA HIS A 171 -21.93 12.05 -48.10
C HIS A 171 -22.97 11.06 -48.62
N SER A 172 -24.24 11.45 -48.63
CA SER A 172 -25.37 10.71 -49.20
C SER A 172 -25.14 10.21 -50.64
N CYS A 173 -24.30 10.90 -51.42
CA CYS A 173 -23.93 10.48 -52.79
C CYS A 173 -22.91 9.32 -52.85
N GLY A 174 -22.41 8.84 -51.70
CA GLY A 174 -21.45 7.74 -51.59
C GLY A 174 -19.97 8.14 -51.49
N PHE A 175 -19.63 9.43 -51.64
CA PHE A 175 -18.25 9.88 -51.46
C PHE A 175 -17.82 9.74 -49.99
N ILE A 176 -16.65 9.13 -49.77
CA ILE A 176 -16.01 8.99 -48.46
C ILE A 176 -14.62 9.57 -48.54
N GLY A 177 -14.26 10.44 -47.60
CA GLY A 177 -12.95 11.07 -47.56
C GLY A 177 -12.65 11.74 -46.22
N PRO A 178 -11.39 12.15 -45.99
CA PRO A 178 -11.03 12.85 -44.77
C PRO A 178 -11.72 14.21 -44.70
N GLU A 179 -11.88 14.75 -43.49
CA GLU A 179 -12.49 16.06 -43.25
C GLU A 179 -11.88 17.17 -44.11
N SER A 180 -10.57 17.11 -44.37
CA SER A 180 -9.86 18.05 -45.25
C SER A 180 -10.37 18.05 -46.70
N SER A 181 -10.93 16.95 -47.20
CA SER A 181 -11.56 16.87 -48.52
C SER A 181 -12.96 17.48 -48.57
N PHE A 182 -13.61 17.64 -47.42
CA PHE A 182 -14.94 18.25 -47.30
C PHE A 182 -14.89 19.73 -46.93
N ARG A 183 -13.84 20.19 -46.22
CA ARG A 183 -13.75 21.59 -45.78
C ARG A 183 -13.56 22.55 -46.96
N SER A 184 -14.50 23.48 -47.13
CA SER A 184 -14.42 24.61 -48.05
C SER A 184 -15.00 25.86 -47.39
N GLY A 185 -14.21 26.92 -47.22
CA GLY A 185 -14.69 28.21 -46.67
C GLY A 185 -15.30 28.12 -45.26
N GLY A 186 -14.85 27.17 -44.42
CA GLY A 186 -15.38 26.94 -43.07
C GLY A 186 -16.64 26.06 -43.01
N ARG A 187 -17.15 25.58 -44.14
CA ARG A 187 -18.28 24.64 -44.23
C ARG A 187 -17.81 23.27 -44.71
N LEU A 188 -18.65 22.26 -44.49
CA LEU A 188 -18.47 20.93 -45.09
C LEU A 188 -19.27 20.87 -46.38
N VAL A 189 -18.58 20.59 -47.48
CA VAL A 189 -19.14 20.51 -48.83
C VAL A 189 -18.64 19.21 -49.46
N CYS A 190 -19.53 18.38 -49.99
CA CYS A 190 -19.12 17.18 -50.70
C CYS A 190 -18.25 17.56 -51.93
N PRO A 191 -17.01 17.06 -52.06
CA PRO A 191 -16.15 17.42 -53.17
C PRO A 191 -16.67 16.92 -54.52
N GLN A 192 -17.50 15.88 -54.52
CA GLN A 192 -18.03 15.24 -55.72
C GLN A 192 -19.31 15.93 -56.26
N CYS A 193 -20.31 16.18 -55.41
CA CYS A 193 -21.60 16.76 -55.85
C CYS A 193 -21.82 18.21 -55.42
N LYS A 194 -20.88 18.80 -54.66
CA LYS A 194 -20.91 20.20 -54.18
C LYS A 194 -22.10 20.56 -53.27
N LEU A 195 -22.75 19.56 -52.66
CA LEU A 195 -23.84 19.76 -51.69
C LEU A 195 -23.29 19.78 -50.25
N GLU A 196 -23.95 20.55 -49.39
CA GLU A 196 -23.64 20.68 -47.95
C GLU A 196 -24.45 19.69 -47.07
N ASP A 197 -25.67 19.33 -47.50
CA ASP A 197 -26.57 18.46 -46.75
C ASP A 197 -26.18 16.98 -46.84
N GLY A 198 -26.60 16.16 -45.86
CA GLY A 198 -26.38 14.71 -45.91
C GLY A 198 -24.92 14.28 -45.77
N ILE A 199 -24.08 15.11 -45.13
CA ILE A 199 -22.71 14.80 -44.72
C ILE A 199 -22.71 14.31 -43.28
N GLU A 200 -22.21 13.10 -43.05
CA GLU A 200 -22.12 12.49 -41.72
C GLU A 200 -20.70 11.99 -41.42
N VAL A 201 -20.33 11.95 -40.14
CA VAL A 201 -19.06 11.31 -39.72
C VAL A 201 -19.20 9.81 -39.93
N TYR A 202 -18.29 9.23 -40.71
CA TYR A 202 -18.32 7.82 -41.08
C TYR A 202 -17.42 6.98 -40.17
N TYR A 203 -16.14 7.33 -40.06
CA TYR A 203 -15.22 6.70 -39.12
C TYR A 203 -14.10 7.67 -38.72
N ARG A 204 -13.31 7.26 -37.73
CA ARG A 204 -12.11 7.98 -37.28
C ARG A 204 -10.89 7.09 -37.50
N ARG A 205 -9.78 7.70 -37.90
CA ARG A 205 -8.47 7.06 -37.97
C ARG A 205 -7.45 7.95 -37.30
N TYR A 206 -6.32 7.36 -36.96
CA TYR A 206 -5.17 8.07 -36.45
C TYR A 206 -4.07 8.05 -37.50
N ARG A 207 -3.40 9.18 -37.70
CA ARG A 207 -2.26 9.31 -38.60
C ARG A 207 -1.03 9.73 -37.83
N CYS A 208 0.11 9.13 -38.16
CA CYS A 208 1.40 9.53 -37.64
C CYS A 208 2.02 10.65 -38.49
N GLY A 209 2.37 11.77 -37.87
CA GLY A 209 3.06 12.88 -38.54
C GLY A 209 4.50 12.59 -38.94
N ASP A 210 5.16 11.61 -38.32
CA ASP A 210 6.58 11.29 -38.63
C ASP A 210 6.73 10.20 -39.70
N CYS A 211 5.91 9.14 -39.67
CA CYS A 211 6.03 8.03 -40.64
C CYS A 211 4.84 7.89 -41.61
N GLY A 212 3.82 8.73 -41.48
CA GLY A 212 2.64 8.72 -42.35
C GLY A 212 1.69 7.53 -42.17
N ALA A 213 2.00 6.59 -41.28
CA ALA A 213 1.16 5.41 -41.06
C ALA A 213 -0.23 5.81 -40.55
N GLU A 214 -1.26 5.14 -41.07
CA GLU A 214 -2.65 5.24 -40.60
C GLU A 214 -3.07 3.97 -39.86
N PHE A 215 -3.80 4.14 -38.77
CA PHE A 215 -4.26 3.05 -37.92
C PHE A 215 -5.57 3.42 -37.22
N GLU A 216 -6.34 2.41 -36.82
CA GLU A 216 -7.65 2.62 -36.16
C GLU A 216 -7.51 3.00 -34.69
N GLU A 217 -6.46 2.53 -34.03
CA GLU A 217 -6.20 2.77 -32.62
C GLU A 217 -4.71 3.08 -32.42
N PRO A 218 -4.34 4.12 -31.66
CA PRO A 218 -2.97 4.36 -31.26
C PRO A 218 -2.53 3.38 -30.17
N ASN A 219 -1.25 3.43 -29.79
CA ASN A 219 -0.77 2.89 -28.52
C ASN A 219 -0.87 3.97 -27.44
N ILE A 220 -1.16 3.58 -26.20
CA ILE A 220 -1.11 4.49 -25.05
C ILE A 220 0.25 4.37 -24.37
N ALA A 221 0.92 5.51 -24.20
CA ALA A 221 2.10 5.67 -23.39
C ALA A 221 1.82 6.63 -22.23
N PHE A 222 2.63 6.57 -21.19
CA PHE A 222 2.52 7.41 -20.02
C PHE A 222 3.87 8.09 -19.77
N LYS A 223 3.84 9.40 -19.52
CA LYS A 223 4.99 10.15 -19.02
C LYS A 223 4.78 10.48 -17.56
N CYS A 224 5.67 9.98 -16.69
CA CYS A 224 5.60 10.28 -15.26
C CYS A 224 5.92 11.77 -15.02
N GLY A 225 5.01 12.46 -14.32
CA GLY A 225 5.21 13.85 -13.88
C GLY A 225 6.20 13.98 -12.73
N SER A 226 6.47 12.90 -11.98
CA SER A 226 7.44 12.93 -10.87
C SER A 226 8.88 12.68 -11.32
N CYS A 227 9.14 11.61 -12.09
CA CYS A 227 10.51 11.22 -12.46
C CYS A 227 10.80 11.31 -13.97
N GLY A 228 9.83 11.69 -14.79
CA GLY A 228 10.01 11.87 -16.24
C GLY A 228 10.02 10.57 -17.06
N SER A 229 10.00 9.39 -16.43
CA SER A 229 10.06 8.10 -17.13
C SER A 229 8.89 7.93 -18.12
N LEU A 230 9.19 7.35 -19.28
CA LEU A 230 8.19 6.88 -20.24
C LEU A 230 7.93 5.38 -20.05
N TYR A 231 6.65 5.00 -20.04
CA TYR A 231 6.20 3.61 -19.92
C TYR A 231 4.86 3.44 -20.67
N ASP A 232 4.34 2.23 -20.79
CA ASP A 232 3.16 1.89 -21.58
C ASP A 232 2.19 1.00 -20.78
N GLU A 233 1.08 0.59 -21.40
CA GLU A 233 0.08 -0.29 -20.78
C GLU A 233 0.63 -1.66 -20.35
N ARG A 234 1.75 -2.10 -20.93
CA ARG A 234 2.36 -3.41 -20.60
C ARG A 234 3.30 -3.32 -19.42
N THR A 235 3.88 -2.15 -19.21
CA THR A 235 4.92 -1.88 -18.21
C THR A 235 4.42 -1.07 -17.02
N MET A 236 3.25 -0.44 -17.13
CA MET A 236 2.62 0.24 -16.00
C MET A 236 2.35 -0.69 -14.83
N GLU A 237 2.37 -0.12 -13.63
CA GLU A 237 1.93 -0.80 -12.41
C GLU A 237 0.54 -0.31 -12.00
N ILE A 238 -0.24 -1.21 -11.39
CA ILE A 238 -1.58 -0.89 -10.88
C ILE A 238 -1.50 -0.77 -9.37
N LYS A 239 -1.81 0.41 -8.86
CA LYS A 239 -1.88 0.70 -7.43
C LYS A 239 -3.34 0.65 -6.97
N PRO A 240 -3.75 -0.34 -6.15
CA PRO A 240 -5.11 -0.42 -5.63
C PRO A 240 -5.30 0.55 -4.45
N PHE A 241 -6.51 1.09 -4.35
CA PHE A 241 -6.96 1.94 -3.25
C PHE A 241 -8.16 1.29 -2.59
N ARG A 242 -8.02 0.99 -1.31
CA ARG A 242 -9.01 0.25 -0.53
C ARG A 242 -9.55 1.10 0.59
N ARG A 243 -10.83 0.85 0.88
CA ARG A 243 -11.50 1.34 2.08
C ARG A 243 -10.86 0.71 3.31
N VAL A 244 -10.78 1.51 4.39
CA VAL A 244 -10.33 1.06 5.70
C VAL A 244 -11.46 1.24 6.69
N GLU A 245 -11.78 0.18 7.40
CA GLU A 245 -12.85 0.17 8.40
C GLU A 245 -12.30 -0.24 9.77
N SER A 246 -13.04 0.14 10.80
CA SER A 246 -12.79 -0.29 12.16
C SER A 246 -14.10 -0.34 12.95
N SER A 247 -14.18 -1.25 13.92
CA SER A 247 -15.30 -1.29 14.86
C SER A 247 -15.15 -0.15 15.87
N ARG A 248 -16.22 0.61 16.10
CA ARG A 248 -16.24 1.65 17.14
C ARG A 248 -15.94 1.06 18.52
N GLU A 249 -16.50 -0.10 18.82
CA GLU A 249 -16.28 -0.81 20.08
C GLU A 249 -14.80 -1.13 20.29
N MET A 250 -14.12 -1.59 19.23
CA MET A 250 -12.69 -1.86 19.26
C MET A 250 -11.85 -0.61 19.47
N LEU A 251 -12.16 0.49 18.77
CA LEU A 251 -11.42 1.75 18.93
C LEU A 251 -11.60 2.35 20.32
N ASP A 252 -12.81 2.27 20.89
CA ASP A 252 -13.09 2.77 22.24
C ASP A 252 -12.44 1.89 23.32
N GLU A 253 -12.39 0.57 23.13
CA GLU A 253 -11.59 -0.31 24.00
C GLU A 253 -10.09 0.00 23.92
N TYR A 254 -9.55 0.15 22.71
CA TYR A 254 -8.14 0.50 22.52
C TYR A 254 -7.77 1.82 23.20
N GLU A 255 -8.61 2.85 23.05
CA GLU A 255 -8.35 4.15 23.66
C GLU A 255 -8.39 4.09 25.20
N ARG A 256 -9.34 3.32 25.77
CA ARG A 256 -9.37 3.07 27.22
C ARG A 256 -8.09 2.39 27.70
N VAL A 257 -7.68 1.31 27.02
CA VAL A 257 -6.43 0.59 27.30
C VAL A 257 -5.22 1.52 27.22
N ARG A 258 -5.13 2.32 26.15
CA ARG A 258 -4.05 3.28 25.94
C ARG A 258 -3.99 4.31 27.06
N ARG A 259 -5.13 4.92 27.43
CA ARG A 259 -5.22 5.87 28.55
C ARG A 259 -4.83 5.23 29.88
N GLY A 260 -5.27 4.00 30.13
CA GLY A 260 -4.88 3.23 31.31
C GLY A 260 -3.37 3.01 31.39
N LEU A 261 -2.73 2.67 30.27
CA LEU A 261 -1.28 2.55 30.18
C LEU A 261 -0.57 3.88 30.46
N GLU A 262 -1.03 4.97 29.84
CA GLU A 262 -0.50 6.32 30.08
C GLU A 262 -0.59 6.73 31.56
N ALA A 263 -1.74 6.48 32.21
CA ALA A 263 -1.95 6.78 33.61
C ALA A 263 -0.99 6.01 34.54
N GLU A 264 -0.75 4.73 34.26
CA GLU A 264 0.22 3.92 35.00
C GLU A 264 1.67 4.37 34.76
N ILE A 265 2.01 4.78 33.54
CA ILE A 265 3.32 5.37 33.22
C ILE A 265 3.54 6.66 34.02
N GLU A 266 2.55 7.57 34.06
CA GLU A 266 2.65 8.82 34.82
C GLU A 266 2.75 8.59 36.32
N LYS A 267 2.00 7.63 36.85
CA LYS A 267 2.12 7.22 38.26
C LYS A 267 3.53 6.74 38.59
N LEU A 268 4.11 5.88 37.77
CA LEU A 268 5.49 5.40 37.97
C LEU A 268 6.52 6.53 37.83
N ARG A 269 6.33 7.46 36.89
CA ARG A 269 7.19 8.66 36.78
C ARG A 269 7.14 9.50 38.06
N ALA A 270 5.95 9.73 38.60
CA ALA A 270 5.76 10.46 39.86
C ALA A 270 6.41 9.75 41.07
N GLU A 271 6.46 8.42 41.05
CA GLU A 271 7.17 7.61 42.04
C GLU A 271 8.71 7.57 41.83
N GLY A 272 9.22 8.25 40.80
CA GLY A 272 10.65 8.41 40.51
C GLY A 272 11.25 7.32 39.62
N TYR A 273 10.44 6.58 38.86
CA TYR A 273 10.95 5.66 37.84
C TYR A 273 11.26 6.39 36.53
N VAL A 274 12.32 5.94 35.85
CA VAL A 274 12.59 6.30 34.46
C VAL A 274 11.89 5.28 33.56
N VAL A 275 11.00 5.75 32.70
CA VAL A 275 10.17 4.88 31.84
C VAL A 275 10.67 4.92 30.39
N GLU A 276 10.98 3.75 29.86
CA GLU A 276 11.34 3.49 28.47
C GLU A 276 10.16 2.82 27.74
N ARG A 277 9.76 3.31 26.57
CA ARG A 277 8.66 2.72 25.77
C ARG A 277 9.17 1.76 24.72
N GLY A 278 8.33 0.79 24.33
CA GLY A 278 8.64 -0.19 23.29
C GLY A 278 9.90 -1.00 23.61
N ALA A 279 10.10 -1.30 24.91
CA ALA A 279 11.35 -1.85 25.40
C ALA A 279 11.40 -3.38 25.19
N SER A 280 12.60 -3.87 24.86
CA SER A 280 12.89 -5.30 24.74
C SER A 280 13.83 -5.72 25.87
N LEU A 281 13.49 -6.80 26.58
CA LEU A 281 14.30 -7.35 27.65
C LEU A 281 14.70 -8.79 27.32
N ALA A 282 16.00 -9.08 27.35
CA ALA A 282 16.52 -10.44 27.22
C ALA A 282 16.43 -11.17 28.56
N GLY A 283 15.80 -12.34 28.57
CA GLY A 283 15.70 -13.23 29.73
C GLY A 283 16.96 -14.06 29.96
N GLU A 284 17.01 -14.75 31.10
CA GLU A 284 18.11 -15.67 31.43
C GLU A 284 18.20 -16.84 30.43
N SER A 285 17.08 -17.21 29.80
CA SER A 285 17.00 -18.19 28.72
C SER A 285 17.58 -17.71 27.37
N GLY A 286 17.85 -16.42 27.22
CA GLY A 286 18.22 -15.79 25.94
C GLY A 286 17.02 -15.38 25.07
N VAL A 287 15.78 -15.69 25.48
CA VAL A 287 14.57 -15.21 24.79
C VAL A 287 14.40 -13.70 25.02
N VAL A 288 14.06 -12.97 23.95
CA VAL A 288 13.78 -11.53 24.02
C VAL A 288 12.28 -11.32 24.16
N HIS A 289 11.88 -10.66 25.25
CA HIS A 289 10.50 -10.31 25.55
C HIS A 289 10.26 -8.83 25.27
N GLN A 290 9.16 -8.50 24.58
CA GLN A 290 8.79 -7.13 24.27
C GLN A 290 7.67 -6.64 25.21
N PHE A 291 7.78 -5.39 25.63
CA PHE A 291 6.81 -4.72 26.49
C PHE A 291 6.48 -3.33 25.95
N ASP A 292 5.25 -2.89 26.19
CA ASP A 292 4.80 -1.55 25.80
C ASP A 292 5.61 -0.46 26.53
N ALA A 293 5.96 -0.70 27.79
CA ALA A 293 6.94 0.11 28.52
C ALA A 293 7.67 -0.68 29.61
N VAL A 294 8.84 -0.20 30.01
CA VAL A 294 9.60 -0.69 31.16
C VAL A 294 10.02 0.50 32.01
N ALA A 295 9.63 0.48 33.28
CA ALA A 295 9.99 1.45 34.29
C ALA A 295 11.18 0.95 35.12
N LYS A 296 12.20 1.78 35.30
CA LYS A 296 13.46 1.44 35.98
C LYS A 296 13.74 2.40 37.14
N LYS A 297 14.10 1.87 38.31
CA LYS A 297 14.55 2.65 39.48
C LYS A 297 15.64 1.87 40.22
N GLY A 298 16.90 2.28 40.04
CA GLY A 298 18.04 1.47 40.46
C GLY A 298 18.05 0.13 39.72
N ASP A 299 18.21 -0.98 40.44
CA ASP A 299 18.15 -2.33 39.88
C ASP A 299 16.71 -2.84 39.66
N GLU A 300 15.73 -2.11 40.17
CA GLU A 300 14.34 -2.51 40.11
C GLU A 300 13.71 -2.21 38.75
N LYS A 301 12.99 -3.19 38.21
CA LYS A 301 12.31 -3.10 36.91
C LYS A 301 10.86 -3.52 37.05
N ILE A 302 9.97 -2.69 36.50
CA ILE A 302 8.54 -2.98 36.34
C ILE A 302 8.24 -2.95 34.84
N ALA A 303 7.66 -4.02 34.32
CA ALA A 303 7.23 -4.08 32.92
C ALA A 303 5.74 -3.76 32.82
N LEU A 304 5.36 -2.99 31.81
CA LEU A 304 3.98 -2.63 31.52
C LEU A 304 3.61 -3.16 30.14
N THR A 305 2.44 -3.74 30.05
CA THR A 305 1.91 -4.21 28.78
C THR A 305 0.39 -4.06 28.70
N VAL A 306 -0.14 -4.02 27.49
CA VAL A 306 -1.56 -3.99 27.22
C VAL A 306 -2.04 -5.34 26.65
N SER A 307 -3.27 -5.73 26.99
CA SER A 307 -3.98 -6.79 26.28
C SER A 307 -5.19 -6.20 25.57
N PHE A 308 -5.25 -6.44 24.26
CA PHE A 308 -6.28 -5.96 23.36
C PHE A 308 -6.47 -6.99 22.23
N GLY A 309 -7.72 -7.29 21.89
CA GLY A 309 -8.07 -8.19 20.77
C GLY A 309 -7.71 -9.66 20.97
N GLU A 310 -7.09 -10.04 22.10
CA GLU A 310 -6.80 -11.42 22.46
C GLU A 310 -7.41 -11.79 23.84
N PRO A 311 -7.67 -13.08 24.11
CA PRO A 311 -8.06 -13.51 25.45
C PRO A 311 -6.99 -13.14 26.49
N VAL A 312 -7.40 -12.52 27.59
CA VAL A 312 -6.49 -12.10 28.67
C VAL A 312 -5.70 -13.28 29.24
N THR A 313 -6.31 -14.47 29.28
CA THR A 313 -5.63 -15.71 29.67
C THR A 313 -4.40 -16.02 28.82
N GLN A 314 -4.46 -15.78 27.51
CA GLN A 314 -3.33 -15.96 26.60
C GLN A 314 -2.21 -14.95 26.91
N SER A 315 -2.57 -13.67 27.14
CA SER A 315 -1.62 -12.65 27.56
C SER A 315 -0.97 -13.02 28.90
N LEU A 316 -1.75 -13.50 29.88
CA LEU A 316 -1.25 -13.91 31.19
C LEU A 316 -0.26 -15.07 31.10
N ILE A 317 -0.52 -16.09 30.28
CA ILE A 317 0.43 -17.21 30.07
C ILE A 317 1.77 -16.68 29.53
N ARG A 318 1.72 -15.86 28.48
CA ARG A 318 2.92 -15.24 27.89
C ARG A 318 3.72 -14.43 28.92
N LEU A 319 3.03 -13.64 29.74
CA LEU A 319 3.66 -12.82 30.78
C LEU A 319 4.18 -13.65 31.95
N GLY A 320 3.55 -14.77 32.28
CA GLY A 320 4.06 -15.71 33.29
C GLY A 320 5.40 -16.31 32.89
N ILE A 321 5.56 -16.64 31.61
CA ILE A 321 6.85 -17.07 31.04
C ILE A 321 7.86 -15.94 31.16
N ALA A 322 7.52 -14.73 30.70
CA ALA A 322 8.42 -13.58 30.77
C ALA A 322 8.84 -13.24 32.20
N LYS A 323 7.92 -13.30 33.18
CA LYS A 323 8.22 -13.03 34.59
C LYS A 323 9.14 -14.07 35.22
N SER A 324 9.04 -15.34 34.80
CA SER A 324 9.91 -16.41 35.29
C SER A 324 11.32 -16.30 34.71
N ASP A 325 11.43 -15.75 33.49
CA ASP A 325 12.69 -15.61 32.75
C ASP A 325 13.42 -14.29 33.04
N LEU A 326 12.71 -13.28 33.58
CA LEU A 326 13.22 -11.95 33.86
C LEU A 326 13.12 -11.60 35.34
N LYS A 327 14.16 -10.96 35.88
CA LYS A 327 14.12 -10.35 37.22
C LYS A 327 13.32 -9.05 37.20
N LEU A 328 12.00 -9.18 37.29
CA LEU A 328 11.04 -8.08 37.37
C LEU A 328 10.37 -8.08 38.75
N ARG A 329 10.25 -6.91 39.37
CA ARG A 329 9.45 -6.78 40.60
C ARG A 329 7.99 -7.10 40.31
N GLU A 330 7.45 -6.46 39.29
CA GLU A 330 6.05 -6.56 38.90
C GLU A 330 5.91 -6.50 37.38
N ILE A 331 4.86 -7.15 36.87
CA ILE A 331 4.35 -6.91 35.53
C ILE A 331 2.95 -6.32 35.69
N ILE A 332 2.71 -5.18 35.06
CA ILE A 332 1.40 -4.52 35.01
C ILE A 332 0.77 -4.83 33.67
N LEU A 333 -0.38 -5.49 33.69
CA LEU A 333 -1.20 -5.76 32.51
C LEU A 333 -2.42 -4.83 32.51
N VAL A 334 -2.51 -3.95 31.51
CA VAL A 334 -3.66 -3.05 31.33
C VAL A 334 -4.67 -3.67 30.36
N ILE A 335 -5.94 -3.67 30.72
CA ILE A 335 -7.05 -4.21 29.91
C ILE A 335 -8.21 -3.22 29.82
N GLY A 336 -8.95 -3.23 28.70
CA GLY A 336 -10.03 -2.27 28.41
C GLY A 336 -11.41 -2.72 28.89
N ARG A 337 -11.45 -3.77 29.71
CA ARG A 337 -12.68 -4.39 30.22
C ARG A 337 -12.49 -4.83 31.67
N LYS A 338 -13.58 -5.27 32.29
CA LYS A 338 -13.50 -5.94 33.59
C LYS A 338 -12.90 -7.33 33.39
N ALA A 339 -11.90 -7.66 34.20
CA ALA A 339 -11.38 -9.02 34.32
C ALA A 339 -12.35 -9.84 35.17
N ASP A 340 -12.59 -11.08 34.74
CA ASP A 340 -13.36 -12.01 35.54
C ASP A 340 -12.55 -12.49 36.77
N PRO A 341 -13.21 -13.06 37.80
CA PRO A 341 -12.50 -13.52 39.00
C PRO A 341 -11.39 -14.55 38.73
N THR A 342 -11.58 -15.42 37.74
CA THR A 342 -10.60 -16.45 37.36
C THR A 342 -9.36 -15.82 36.75
N GLU A 343 -9.53 -14.81 35.89
CA GLU A 343 -8.43 -14.02 35.31
C GLU A 343 -7.63 -13.29 36.40
N LYS A 344 -8.33 -12.72 37.40
CA LYS A 344 -7.69 -12.05 38.54
C LYS A 344 -6.88 -13.01 39.41
N ASP A 345 -7.46 -14.15 39.75
CA ASP A 345 -6.79 -15.17 40.56
C ASP A 345 -5.58 -15.75 39.82
N PHE A 346 -5.72 -16.01 38.52
CA PHE A 346 -4.62 -16.49 37.68
C PHE A 346 -3.49 -15.46 37.57
N ALA A 347 -3.80 -14.19 37.29
CA ALA A 347 -2.80 -13.12 37.27
C ALA A 347 -2.07 -12.99 38.61
N LYS A 348 -2.81 -13.06 39.73
CA LYS A 348 -2.23 -13.00 41.08
C LYS A 348 -1.26 -14.16 41.33
N SER A 349 -1.60 -15.38 40.91
CA SER A 349 -0.71 -16.55 41.01
C SER A 349 0.59 -16.39 40.23
N LEU A 350 0.55 -15.62 39.13
CA LEU A 350 1.71 -15.30 38.31
C LEU A 350 2.42 -14.02 38.79
N GLY A 351 1.95 -13.36 39.85
CA GLY A 351 2.50 -12.07 40.31
C GLY A 351 2.36 -10.95 39.26
N ILE A 352 1.29 -10.98 38.48
CA ILE A 352 0.93 -9.97 37.49
C ILE A 352 -0.21 -9.12 38.07
N ARG A 353 -0.07 -7.79 38.02
CA ARG A 353 -1.13 -6.85 38.43
C ARG A 353 -1.98 -6.49 37.23
N ILE A 354 -3.28 -6.77 37.29
CA ILE A 354 -4.25 -6.31 36.29
C ILE A 354 -4.72 -4.89 36.64
N VAL A 355 -4.76 -4.02 35.63
CA VAL A 355 -5.37 -2.70 35.68
C VAL A 355 -6.54 -2.67 34.70
N GLU A 356 -7.75 -2.48 35.21
CA GLU A 356 -8.98 -2.39 34.43
C GLU A 356 -9.20 -0.93 34.01
N ALA A 357 -8.88 -0.58 32.77
CA ALA A 357 -9.13 0.73 32.21
C ALA A 357 -10.56 0.79 31.65
N LEU A 358 -11.50 1.26 32.47
CA LEU A 358 -12.93 1.24 32.15
C LEU A 358 -13.47 2.57 31.61
N GLU A 359 -12.72 3.67 31.79
CA GLU A 359 -13.10 5.06 31.47
C GLU A 359 -12.08 5.77 30.58
#